data_AF-W2P7A0-F1
#
_entry.id   AF-W2P7A0-F1
#
_cell.length_a   1.000
_cell.length_b   1.000
_cell.length_c   1.000
_cell.angle_alpha   90.00
_cell.angle_beta   90.00
_cell.angle_gamma   90.00
#
_symmetry.space_group_name_H-M   'P 1'
#
loop_
_entity.id
_entity.type
_entity.pdbx_description
1 polymer ?
#
loop_
_entity_poly.entity_id
_entity_poly.type
_entity_poly.pdbx_seq_one_letter_code
_entity_poly.pdbx_strand_id
1 'polypeptide(L)'
;KRKSFATTYFCERCSVDNAKCWLCNKIRREYKGVAKTCFEIWHDDFGAGQDIPAHLEKRVVLRRPGKNTENCKKTRRELQLLREEGRDGDDADNDSNDE
;
A
#
# COMPACT_ATOMS: atom_id res chain seq x y z
N LYS A 1 -7.73 21.37 2.87
CA LYS A 1 -7.45 20.02 2.31
C LYS A 1 -7.44 19.02 3.46
N ARG A 2 -8.40 18.07 3.54
CA ARG A 2 -8.39 17.05 4.61
C ARG A 2 -7.21 16.11 4.35
N LYS A 3 -6.35 15.89 5.36
CA LYS A 3 -5.27 14.90 5.26
C LYS A 3 -5.92 13.51 5.08
N SER A 4 -5.54 12.79 4.03
CA SER A 4 -5.90 11.39 3.89
C SER A 4 -5.12 10.62 4.95
N PHE A 5 -5.84 10.08 5.93
CA PHE A 5 -5.23 9.24 6.93
C PHE A 5 -4.94 7.87 6.33
N ALA A 6 -3.76 7.33 6.66
CA ALA A 6 -3.43 5.97 6.29
C ALA A 6 -4.44 5.00 6.91
N THR A 7 -4.79 3.99 6.11
CA THR A 7 -5.63 2.87 6.47
C THR A 7 -4.70 1.76 6.94
N THR A 8 -4.77 1.37 8.22
CA THR A 8 -3.73 0.49 8.82
C THR A 8 -4.25 -0.86 9.30
N TYR A 9 -5.57 -1.08 9.32
CA TYR A 9 -6.11 -2.35 9.82
C TYR A 9 -6.25 -3.34 8.66
N PHE A 10 -5.50 -4.44 8.73
CA PHE A 10 -5.55 -5.51 7.75
C PHE A 10 -6.63 -6.52 8.12
N CYS A 11 -7.48 -6.89 7.16
CA CYS A 11 -8.47 -7.93 7.33
C CYS A 11 -8.08 -9.16 6.49
N GLU A 12 -7.64 -10.22 7.18
CA GLU A 12 -7.21 -11.46 6.54
C GLU A 12 -8.36 -12.18 5.83
N ARG A 13 -9.53 -12.27 6.48
CA ARG A 13 -10.72 -12.93 5.91
C ARG A 13 -11.24 -12.27 4.63
N CYS A 14 -11.05 -10.97 4.47
CA CYS A 14 -11.49 -10.22 3.29
C CYS A 14 -10.37 -9.98 2.29
N SER A 15 -9.15 -10.43 2.58
CA SER A 15 -8.05 -10.39 1.62
C SER A 15 -8.15 -11.62 0.76
N VAL A 16 -8.45 -11.43 -0.53
CA VAL A 16 -8.68 -12.52 -1.48
C VAL A 16 -7.61 -12.44 -2.57
N ASP A 17 -7.05 -13.59 -2.92
CA ASP A 17 -5.93 -13.73 -3.85
C ASP A 17 -4.75 -12.83 -3.45
N ASN A 18 -4.27 -12.02 -4.40
CA ASN A 18 -3.23 -11.04 -4.18
C ASN A 18 -3.78 -9.72 -3.59
N ALA A 19 -5.09 -9.54 -3.47
CA ALA A 19 -5.68 -8.26 -3.08
C ALA A 19 -5.81 -8.13 -1.56
N LYS A 20 -5.00 -7.24 -0.95
CA LYS A 20 -5.00 -7.01 0.49
C LYS A 20 -6.12 -6.04 0.91
N CYS A 21 -6.95 -6.45 1.85
CA CYS A 21 -8.04 -5.64 2.42
C CYS A 21 -7.56 -4.84 3.62
N TRP A 22 -7.38 -3.54 3.39
CA TRP A 22 -7.02 -2.56 4.41
C TRP A 22 -8.22 -1.68 4.72
N LEU A 23 -8.64 -1.67 5.99
CA LEU A 23 -9.79 -0.93 6.50
C LEU A 23 -9.35 0.04 7.61
N CYS A 24 -10.13 1.09 7.83
CA CYS A 24 -9.91 2.00 8.96
C CYS A 24 -10.70 1.46 10.16
N ASN A 25 -10.05 1.33 11.32
CA ASN A 25 -10.73 0.95 12.58
C ASN A 25 -11.30 2.15 13.37
N LYS A 26 -11.11 3.38 12.89
CA LYS A 26 -11.60 4.60 13.53
C LYS A 26 -12.82 5.13 12.79
N ILE A 27 -13.77 5.70 13.53
CA ILE A 27 -14.96 6.34 12.98
C ILE A 27 -14.52 7.48 12.07
N ARG A 28 -14.84 7.36 10.78
CA ARG A 28 -14.32 8.25 9.72
C ARG A 28 -15.31 8.52 8.60
N ARG A 29 -16.37 7.72 8.54
CA ARG A 29 -17.40 7.78 7.50
C ARG A 29 -18.72 8.02 8.19
N GLU A 30 -19.60 8.71 7.51
CA GLU A 30 -21.02 8.67 7.82
C GLU A 30 -21.68 7.80 6.76
N TYR A 31 -22.40 6.78 7.18
CA TYR A 31 -23.12 5.87 6.30
C TYR A 31 -24.52 5.66 6.84
N LYS A 32 -25.53 5.90 5.99
CA LYS A 32 -26.95 5.91 6.37
C LYS A 32 -27.24 6.82 7.59
N GLY A 33 -26.57 7.96 7.69
CA GLY A 33 -26.72 8.92 8.80
C GLY A 33 -26.03 8.53 10.11
N VAL A 34 -25.29 7.41 10.13
CA VAL A 34 -24.56 6.94 11.31
C VAL A 34 -23.06 7.06 11.09
N ALA A 35 -22.37 7.63 12.07
CA ALA A 35 -20.92 7.69 12.08
C ALA A 35 -20.34 6.29 12.33
N LYS A 36 -19.67 5.73 11.31
CA LYS A 36 -19.09 4.38 11.33
C LYS A 36 -17.63 4.37 10.92
N THR A 37 -16.94 3.31 11.29
CA THR A 37 -15.63 2.93 10.80
C THR A 37 -15.75 2.34 9.39
N CYS A 38 -14.65 2.31 8.63
CA CYS A 38 -14.67 1.57 7.35
C CYS A 38 -14.77 0.06 7.58
N PHE A 39 -14.33 -0.43 8.74
CA PHE A 39 -14.46 -1.84 9.12
C PHE A 39 -15.93 -2.25 9.25
N GLU A 40 -16.72 -1.52 10.04
CA GLU A 40 -18.15 -1.77 10.23
C GLU A 40 -18.91 -1.67 8.90
N ILE A 41 -18.66 -0.62 8.11
CA ILE A 41 -19.34 -0.49 6.79
C ILE A 41 -19.00 -1.68 5.88
N TRP A 42 -17.74 -2.11 5.86
CA TRP A 42 -17.31 -3.22 5.00
C TRP A 42 -17.92 -4.56 5.43
N HIS A 43 -17.94 -4.84 6.73
CA HIS A 43 -18.40 -6.13 7.26
C HIS A 43 -19.92 -6.19 7.45
N ASP A 44 -20.51 -5.16 8.05
CA ASP A 44 -21.92 -5.17 8.46
C ASP A 44 -22.85 -4.71 7.34
N ASP A 45 -22.47 -3.68 6.57
CA ASP A 45 -23.32 -3.10 5.53
C ASP A 45 -23.07 -3.69 4.13
N PHE A 46 -21.84 -4.11 3.81
CA PHE A 46 -21.49 -4.65 2.49
C PHE A 46 -21.22 -6.17 2.49
N GLY A 47 -21.44 -6.87 3.60
CA GLY A 47 -21.31 -8.33 3.65
C GLY A 47 -19.91 -8.83 3.25
N ALA A 48 -18.86 -8.16 3.71
CA ALA A 48 -17.47 -8.42 3.32
C ALA A 48 -17.17 -8.23 1.82
N GLY A 49 -17.96 -7.38 1.14
CA GLY A 49 -17.81 -7.06 -0.28
C GLY A 49 -18.79 -7.78 -1.21
N GLN A 50 -19.70 -8.61 -0.66
CA GLN A 50 -20.72 -9.34 -1.42
C GLN A 50 -21.95 -8.47 -1.73
N ASP A 51 -22.32 -7.59 -0.80
CA ASP A 51 -23.55 -6.79 -0.86
C ASP A 51 -23.25 -5.30 -1.11
N ILE A 52 -22.27 -5.01 -1.97
CA ILE A 52 -21.94 -3.63 -2.33
C ILE A 52 -23.07 -3.05 -3.20
N PRO A 53 -23.73 -1.95 -2.79
CA PRO A 53 -24.77 -1.34 -3.60
C PRO A 53 -24.26 -0.90 -4.98
N ALA A 54 -25.04 -1.10 -6.04
CA ALA A 54 -24.64 -0.78 -7.42
C ALA A 54 -24.17 0.68 -7.61
N HIS A 55 -24.74 1.63 -6.87
CA HIS A 55 -24.34 3.04 -6.90
C HIS A 55 -22.97 3.33 -6.22
N LEU A 56 -22.38 2.33 -5.56
CA LEU A 56 -21.09 2.39 -4.84
C LEU A 56 -20.03 1.46 -5.44
N GLU A 57 -20.40 0.53 -6.30
CA GLU A 57 -19.51 -0.48 -6.88
C GLU A 57 -18.22 0.13 -7.45
N LYS A 58 -18.33 1.22 -8.23
CA LYS A 58 -17.15 1.91 -8.81
C LYS A 58 -16.33 2.73 -7.79
N ARG A 59 -16.92 3.06 -6.65
CA ARG A 59 -16.29 3.88 -5.59
C ARG A 59 -15.58 3.02 -4.55
N VAL A 60 -16.01 1.78 -4.37
CA VAL A 60 -15.48 0.84 -3.38
C VAL A 60 -14.65 -0.21 -4.11
N VAL A 61 -13.34 0.02 -4.20
CA VAL A 61 -12.41 -0.86 -4.89
C VAL A 61 -11.29 -1.32 -3.96
N LEU A 62 -11.10 -2.63 -3.89
CA LEU A 62 -9.97 -3.25 -3.23
C LEU A 62 -8.71 -3.03 -4.08
N ARG A 63 -7.69 -2.37 -3.53
CA ARG A 63 -6.45 -2.16 -4.27
C ARG A 63 -5.66 -3.46 -4.33
N ARG A 64 -5.46 -3.96 -5.55
CA ARG A 64 -4.48 -5.01 -5.82
C ARG A 64 -3.08 -4.40 -5.64
N PRO A 65 -2.14 -5.09 -4.98
CA PRO A 65 -0.73 -4.77 -5.08
C PRO A 65 -0.38 -4.63 -6.55
N GLY A 66 0.43 -3.62 -6.89
CA GLY A 66 0.99 -3.56 -8.23
C GLY A 66 1.70 -4.88 -8.54
N LYS A 67 1.57 -5.39 -9.76
CA LYS A 67 2.44 -6.45 -10.26
C LYS A 67 3.87 -6.07 -9.90
N ASN A 68 4.66 -7.01 -9.37
CA ASN A 68 6.07 -6.82 -9.04
C ASN A 68 6.76 -6.12 -10.22
N THR A 69 6.93 -4.82 -10.12
CA THR A 69 7.60 -4.02 -11.11
C THR A 69 9.06 -4.06 -10.71
N GLU A 70 9.75 -5.12 -11.15
CA GLU A 70 11.21 -5.14 -11.24
C GLU A 70 11.75 -3.87 -11.95
N ASN A 71 10.88 -3.19 -12.71
CA ASN A 71 11.15 -1.94 -13.41
C ASN A 71 10.41 -0.70 -12.83
N CYS A 72 9.92 -0.73 -11.58
CA CYS A 72 9.33 0.47 -10.99
C CYS A 72 10.45 1.49 -10.79
N LYS A 73 10.37 2.63 -11.49
CA LYS A 73 11.35 3.70 -11.38
C LYS A 73 11.52 4.07 -9.90
N LYS A 74 12.72 3.87 -9.36
CA LYS A 74 13.07 4.22 -7.98
C LYS A 74 12.59 5.63 -7.69
N THR A 75 11.99 5.81 -6.53
CA THR A 75 11.57 7.15 -6.10
C THR A 75 12.81 8.03 -5.91
N ARG A 76 12.66 9.35 -6.02
CA ARG A 76 13.77 10.30 -5.76
C ARG A 76 14.44 10.05 -4.40
N ARG A 77 13.66 9.63 -3.40
CA ARG A 77 14.15 9.31 -2.05
C ARG A 77 14.98 8.04 -2.02
N GLU A 78 14.58 6.99 -2.74
CA GLU A 78 15.38 5.77 -2.89
C GLU A 78 16.69 6.01 -3.64
N LEU A 79 16.68 6.86 -4.68
CA LEU A 79 17.90 7.24 -5.39
C LEU A 79 18.90 7.97 -4.49
N GLN A 80 18.41 8.78 -3.56
CA GLN A 80 19.25 9.53 -2.64
C GLN A 80 19.89 8.63 -1.58
N LEU A 81 19.14 7.67 -1.02
CA LEU A 81 19.67 6.68 -0.07
C LEU A 81 20.74 5.78 -0.71
N LEU A 82 20.53 5.31 -1.95
CA LEU A 82 21.51 4.47 -2.66
C LEU A 82 22.85 5.19 -2.89
N ARG A 83 22.82 6.51 -3.11
CA ARG A 83 24.04 7.32 -3.27
C ARG A 83 24.80 7.49 -1.97
N GLU A 84 24.11 7.43 -0.84
CA GLU A 84 24.71 7.55 0.49
C GLU A 84 25.32 6.21 0.95
N GLU A 85 24.73 5.07 0.56
CA GLU A 85 25.22 3.71 0.86
C GLU A 85 26.37 3.23 -0.04
N GLY A 86 26.65 3.89 -1.17
CA GLY A 86 27.72 3.51 -2.11
C GLY A 86 29.13 4.01 -1.75
N ARG A 87 29.41 4.25 -0.46
CA ARG A 87 30.71 4.71 0.04
C ARG A 87 31.27 3.69 1.05
N ASP A 88 31.57 2.48 0.60
CA ASP A 88 32.39 1.54 1.37
C ASP A 88 33.20 0.65 0.43
N GLY A 89 34.53 0.81 0.51
CA GLY A 89 35.57 -0.19 0.23
C GLY A 89 35.80 -0.60 -1.22
N ASP A 90 36.97 -0.23 -1.77
CA ASP A 90 37.92 -1.14 -2.42
C ASP A 90 39.20 -0.36 -2.79
N ASP A 91 40.01 -0.04 -1.77
CA ASP A 91 41.44 0.26 -1.89
C ASP A 91 42.21 -1.06 -1.78
N ALA A 92 42.97 -1.46 -2.81
CA ALA A 92 44.27 -2.14 -2.71
C ALA A 92 44.80 -2.62 -4.09
N ASP A 93 45.84 -1.92 -4.54
CA ASP A 93 47.08 -2.38 -5.21
C ASP A 93 47.17 -3.84 -5.75
N ASN A 94 47.60 -3.99 -7.01
CA ASN A 94 48.86 -4.69 -7.31
C ASN A 94 49.42 -4.37 -8.71
N ASP A 95 50.69 -3.97 -8.66
CA ASP A 95 51.71 -3.69 -9.68
C ASP A 95 52.06 -4.89 -10.58
N SER A 96 52.50 -4.65 -11.84
CA SER A 96 53.64 -5.33 -12.52
C SER A 96 53.81 -4.92 -13.99
N ASN A 97 55.03 -4.50 -14.31
CA ASN A 97 55.64 -4.16 -15.60
C ASN A 97 55.96 -5.41 -16.48
N ASP A 98 56.46 -5.16 -17.72
CA ASP A 98 57.07 -6.00 -18.80
C ASP A 98 56.13 -6.30 -20.00
N GLU A 99 56.44 -6.00 -21.27
CA GLU A 99 57.65 -5.55 -22.03
C GLU A 99 57.29 -4.46 -23.05
#